data_AF-A0A4R4RAT3-F1
#
_entry.id   AF-A0A4R4RAT3-F1
#
_cell.length_a   1.000
_cell.length_b   1.000
_cell.length_c   1.000
_cell.angle_alpha   90.00
_cell.angle_beta   90.00
_cell.angle_gamma   90.00
#
_symmetry.space_group_name_H-M   'P 1'
#
loop_
_entity.id
_entity.type
_entity.pdbx_description
1 polymer ?
#
loop_
_entity_poly.entity_id
_entity_poly.type
_entity_poly.pdbx_seq_one_letter_code
_entity_poly.pdbx_strand_id
1 'polypeptide(L)'
;MVLEAYQSAAAQMTLENPGCGMRWEILAGIGKIESGHANGGQVAANGDVVPRIVGPALDGNGFAAIGDSDGGRWDGDTVWDRAVGPMQFIPGTWKTFGVDGNGDGVVDPHNVFDATLAAAEYLCASGGNLATDAGLRAALYRYNPSETYVNNVMAWIRSYDNGSGYVTETPGPG
;
A
#
# COMPACT_ATOMS: atom_id res chain seq x y z
N MET A 1 12.16 -4.63 -9.54
CA MET A 1 11.79 -5.00 -8.17
C MET A 1 10.42 -4.51 -7.77
N VAL A 2 10.16 -3.20 -7.67
CA VAL A 2 8.82 -2.73 -7.23
C VAL A 2 7.68 -3.22 -8.15
N LEU A 3 7.84 -3.08 -9.47
CA LEU A 3 6.85 -3.61 -10.44
C LEU A 3 6.66 -5.13 -10.30
N GLU A 4 7.74 -5.85 -10.05
CA GLU A 4 7.72 -7.30 -9.87
C GLU A 4 6.95 -7.70 -8.60
N ALA A 5 7.11 -6.96 -7.50
CA ALA A 5 6.30 -7.13 -6.30
C ALA A 5 4.80 -6.91 -6.59
N TYR A 6 4.45 -5.84 -7.31
CA TYR A 6 3.06 -5.58 -7.73
C TYR A 6 2.48 -6.71 -8.59
N GLN A 7 3.26 -7.21 -9.55
CA GLN A 7 2.84 -8.30 -10.43
C GLN A 7 2.71 -9.63 -9.67
N SER A 8 3.66 -9.93 -8.78
CA SER A 8 3.65 -11.14 -7.95
C SER A 8 2.40 -11.20 -7.07
N ALA A 9 2.12 -10.13 -6.32
CA ALA A 9 0.95 -10.07 -5.46
C ALA A 9 -0.37 -10.16 -6.23
N ALA A 10 -0.48 -9.49 -7.38
CA ALA A 10 -1.67 -9.59 -8.22
C ALA A 10 -1.85 -11.01 -8.80
N ALA A 11 -0.75 -11.67 -9.20
CA ALA A 11 -0.79 -13.05 -9.66
C ALA A 11 -1.23 -14.00 -8.55
N GLN A 12 -0.73 -13.82 -7.33
CA GLN A 12 -1.13 -14.61 -6.16
C GLN A 12 -2.63 -14.42 -5.84
N MET A 13 -3.13 -13.18 -5.83
CA MET A 13 -4.57 -12.92 -5.62
C MET A 13 -5.45 -13.51 -6.73
N THR A 14 -4.95 -13.63 -7.96
CA THR A 14 -5.69 -14.32 -9.03
C THR A 14 -5.87 -15.81 -8.73
N LEU A 15 -4.93 -16.43 -8.00
CA LEU A 15 -5.02 -17.83 -7.59
C LEU A 15 -5.87 -18.01 -6.32
N GLU A 16 -5.68 -17.15 -5.32
CA GLU A 16 -6.29 -17.30 -4.01
C GLU A 16 -7.71 -16.71 -3.92
N ASN A 17 -7.95 -15.59 -4.61
CA ASN A 17 -9.23 -14.89 -4.63
C ASN A 17 -9.56 -14.32 -6.02
N PRO A 18 -9.81 -15.17 -7.02
CA PRO A 18 -10.06 -14.72 -8.40
C PRO A 18 -11.27 -13.79 -8.53
N GLY A 19 -12.25 -13.90 -7.63
CA GLY A 19 -13.45 -13.06 -7.62
C GLY A 19 -13.20 -11.61 -7.16
N CYS A 20 -12.06 -11.34 -6.51
CA CYS A 20 -11.68 -10.01 -6.06
C CYS A 20 -11.41 -9.05 -7.23
N GLY A 21 -10.88 -9.54 -8.35
CA GLY A 21 -10.53 -8.69 -9.49
C GLY A 21 -9.26 -7.85 -9.29
N MET A 22 -8.34 -8.31 -8.43
CA MET A 22 -7.05 -7.66 -8.22
C MET A 22 -6.19 -7.66 -9.49
N ARG A 23 -5.48 -6.55 -9.72
CA ARG A 23 -4.51 -6.39 -10.81
C ARG A 23 -3.37 -5.47 -10.37
N TRP A 24 -2.18 -5.64 -10.96
CA TRP A 24 -0.96 -4.99 -10.48
C TRP A 24 -1.03 -3.46 -10.57
N GLU A 25 -1.80 -2.90 -11.51
CA GLU A 25 -1.95 -1.46 -11.66
C GLU A 25 -2.65 -0.82 -10.44
N ILE A 26 -3.53 -1.56 -9.75
CA ILE A 26 -4.18 -1.09 -8.52
C ILE A 26 -3.11 -0.89 -7.44
N LEU A 27 -2.26 -1.89 -7.24
CA LEU A 27 -1.16 -1.85 -6.27
C LEU A 27 -0.13 -0.76 -6.65
N ALA A 28 0.17 -0.61 -7.94
CA ALA A 28 1.03 0.45 -8.43
C ALA A 28 0.43 1.85 -8.19
N GLY A 29 -0.86 2.04 -8.41
CA GLY A 29 -1.56 3.30 -8.13
C GLY A 29 -1.47 3.72 -6.66
N ILE A 30 -1.66 2.77 -5.75
CA ILE A 30 -1.49 3.00 -4.31
C ILE A 30 -0.03 3.30 -3.99
N GLY A 31 0.91 2.43 -4.40
CA GLY A 31 2.32 2.62 -4.10
C GLY A 31 2.92 3.91 -4.67
N LYS A 32 2.38 4.43 -5.78
CA LYS A 32 2.75 5.75 -6.31
C LYS A 32 2.34 6.88 -5.36
N ILE A 33 1.13 6.83 -4.80
CA ILE A 33 0.62 7.85 -3.89
C ILE A 33 1.26 7.72 -2.50
N GLU A 34 1.41 6.50 -1.99
CA GLU A 34 1.88 6.24 -0.64
C GLU A 34 3.38 6.52 -0.46
N SER A 35 4.20 6.18 -1.44
CA SER A 35 5.66 6.27 -1.30
C SER A 35 6.42 6.66 -2.56
N GLY A 36 5.72 7.02 -3.64
CA GLY A 36 6.36 7.24 -4.94
C GLY A 36 7.06 5.97 -5.46
N HIS A 37 6.44 4.80 -5.27
CA HIS A 37 7.02 3.48 -5.56
C HIS A 37 8.30 3.20 -4.76
N ALA A 38 8.24 3.25 -3.44
CA ALA A 38 9.41 3.09 -2.56
C ALA A 38 10.52 4.09 -2.89
N ASN A 39 10.22 5.39 -2.86
CA ASN A 39 11.16 6.49 -3.17
C ASN A 39 11.80 6.38 -4.57
N GLY A 40 11.02 5.98 -5.58
CA GLY A 40 11.51 5.78 -6.94
C GLY A 40 12.24 4.45 -7.15
N GLY A 41 11.93 3.43 -6.34
CA GLY A 41 12.51 2.10 -6.43
C GLY A 41 13.80 1.91 -5.66
N GLN A 42 14.00 2.67 -4.58
CA GLN A 42 15.14 2.50 -3.66
C GLN A 42 14.91 1.26 -2.79
N VAL A 43 15.20 0.11 -3.39
CA VAL A 43 14.95 -1.22 -2.83
C VAL A 43 16.23 -2.05 -2.95
N ALA A 44 16.66 -2.65 -1.85
CA ALA A 44 17.78 -3.58 -1.80
C ALA A 44 17.43 -4.91 -2.50
N ALA A 45 18.45 -5.73 -2.78
CA ALA A 45 18.27 -6.96 -3.55
C ALA A 45 17.28 -7.98 -2.96
N ASN A 46 17.06 -7.93 -1.63
CA ASN A 46 16.11 -8.77 -0.91
C ASN A 46 14.68 -8.21 -0.86
N GLY A 47 14.43 -7.03 -1.43
CA GLY A 47 13.13 -6.37 -1.40
C GLY A 47 12.97 -5.32 -0.31
N ASP A 48 13.94 -5.13 0.58
CA ASP A 48 13.85 -4.12 1.65
C ASP A 48 13.97 -2.71 1.08
N VAL A 49 13.07 -1.81 1.48
CA VAL A 49 13.17 -0.40 1.13
C VAL A 49 14.29 0.28 1.93
N VAL A 50 15.13 1.05 1.23
CA VAL A 50 16.30 1.71 1.82
C VAL A 50 16.32 3.18 1.41
N PRO A 51 16.18 4.15 2.35
CA PRO A 51 15.94 3.95 3.77
C PRO A 51 14.53 3.39 4.05
N ARG A 52 14.32 2.90 5.28
CA ARG A 52 12.98 2.57 5.79
C ARG A 52 12.04 3.76 5.60
N ILE A 53 10.79 3.47 5.24
CA ILE A 53 9.77 4.47 4.95
C ILE A 53 8.84 4.54 6.15
N VAL A 54 8.85 5.67 6.85
CA VAL A 54 8.03 5.92 8.03
C VAL A 54 7.36 7.27 7.87
N GLY A 55 6.03 7.28 8.00
CA GLY A 55 5.20 8.45 7.89
C GLY A 55 5.25 9.38 9.12
N PRO A 56 4.47 10.47 9.09
CA PRO A 56 4.27 11.32 10.25
C PRO A 56 3.55 10.57 11.38
N ALA A 57 3.71 11.07 12.61
CA ALA A 57 2.97 10.57 13.77
C ALA A 57 1.47 10.79 13.59
N LEU A 58 0.69 9.76 13.91
CA LEU A 58 -0.77 9.82 13.93
C LEU A 58 -1.22 10.34 15.30
N ASP A 59 -0.93 11.61 15.59
CA ASP A 59 -1.09 12.25 16.90
C ASP A 59 -2.35 13.13 17.04
N GLY A 60 -3.19 13.19 15.99
CA GLY A 60 -4.36 14.06 15.93
C GLY A 60 -4.10 15.47 15.36
N ASN A 61 -2.85 15.84 15.08
CA ASN A 61 -2.49 17.15 14.51
C ASN A 61 -2.39 17.08 12.99
N GLY A 62 -3.54 17.02 12.31
CA GLY A 62 -3.63 16.94 10.85
C GLY A 62 -3.75 15.51 10.30
N PHE A 63 -3.60 14.51 11.16
CA PHE A 63 -3.88 13.10 10.89
C PHE A 63 -4.83 12.52 11.94
N ALA A 64 -5.30 11.28 11.75
CA ALA A 64 -6.03 10.57 12.80
C ALA A 64 -5.14 10.39 14.05
N ALA A 65 -5.75 10.35 15.25
CA ALA A 65 -5.02 10.03 16.47
C ALA A 65 -5.04 8.52 16.71
N ILE A 66 -3.90 7.85 16.55
CA ILE A 66 -3.74 6.39 16.69
C ILE A 66 -2.55 6.12 17.60
N GLY A 67 -2.83 5.67 18.83
CA GLY A 67 -1.77 5.32 19.78
C GLY A 67 -0.98 4.08 19.37
N ASP A 68 0.24 3.94 19.89
CA ASP A 68 1.14 2.82 19.65
C ASP A 68 0.43 1.45 19.80
N SER A 69 0.62 0.58 18.81
CA SER A 69 0.02 -0.75 18.78
C SER A 69 1.03 -1.91 18.70
N ASP A 70 2.32 -1.61 18.57
CA ASP A 70 3.37 -2.61 18.37
C ASP A 70 4.63 -2.43 19.25
N GLY A 71 4.65 -1.42 20.13
CA GLY A 71 5.78 -1.10 20.99
C GLY A 71 6.89 -0.33 20.27
N GLY A 72 6.56 0.39 19.20
CA GLY A 72 7.52 1.08 18.31
C GLY A 72 8.34 0.12 17.44
N ARG A 73 7.85 -1.09 17.18
CA ARG A 73 8.59 -2.13 16.45
C ARG A 73 8.89 -1.72 15.01
N TRP A 74 7.92 -1.15 14.31
CA TRP A 74 8.04 -0.86 12.88
C TRP A 74 8.41 0.59 12.57
N ASP A 75 8.10 1.52 13.47
CA ASP A 75 8.28 2.96 13.28
C ASP A 75 9.18 3.64 14.33
N GLY A 76 9.52 2.94 15.42
CA GLY A 76 10.35 3.46 16.52
C GLY A 76 9.63 4.40 17.49
N ASP A 77 8.32 4.61 17.34
CA ASP A 77 7.53 5.52 18.18
C ASP A 77 6.68 4.73 19.17
N THR A 78 6.96 4.88 20.46
CA THR A 78 6.26 4.12 21.52
C THR A 78 5.04 4.87 22.08
N VAL A 79 4.59 5.93 21.40
CA VAL A 79 3.46 6.76 21.84
C VAL A 79 2.37 6.78 20.78
N TRP A 80 2.73 7.08 19.54
CA TRP A 80 1.80 7.20 18.41
C TRP A 80 2.28 6.33 17.25
N ASP A 81 1.38 5.53 16.70
CA ASP A 81 1.65 4.76 15.49
C ASP A 81 1.95 5.71 14.33
N ARG A 82 2.80 5.27 13.42
CA ARG A 82 3.10 5.90 12.13
C ARG A 82 2.82 4.91 11.02
N ALA A 83 2.39 5.41 9.88
CA ALA A 83 2.26 4.54 8.71
C ALA A 83 3.66 4.09 8.22
N VAL A 84 3.85 2.80 7.98
CA VAL A 84 5.15 2.16 7.70
C VAL A 84 5.20 1.48 6.34
N GLY A 85 6.39 1.49 5.73
CA GLY A 85 6.67 0.76 4.51
C GLY A 85 6.19 1.44 3.22
N PRO A 86 6.49 0.84 2.05
CA PRO A 86 6.14 1.43 0.76
C PRO A 86 4.64 1.49 0.48
N MET A 87 3.83 0.77 1.25
CA MET A 87 2.37 0.77 1.18
C MET A 87 1.72 1.45 2.40
N GLN A 88 2.51 2.11 3.25
CA GLN A 88 2.07 2.98 4.34
C GLN A 88 1.03 2.32 5.28
N PHE A 89 1.28 1.09 5.72
CA PHE A 89 0.41 0.41 6.67
C PHE A 89 0.51 1.02 8.07
N ILE A 90 -0.61 1.15 8.78
CA ILE A 90 -0.59 1.39 10.23
C ILE A 90 -0.19 0.07 10.92
N PRO A 91 0.71 0.08 11.93
CA PRO A 91 1.17 -1.13 12.62
C PRO A 91 0.04 -2.04 13.12
N GLY A 92 -1.06 -1.47 13.63
CA GLY A 92 -2.23 -2.24 14.06
C GLY A 92 -2.91 -3.00 12.90
N THR A 93 -2.98 -2.39 11.71
CA THR A 93 -3.48 -3.05 10.49
C THR A 93 -2.48 -4.09 10.00
N TRP A 94 -1.18 -3.76 10.02
CA TRP A 94 -0.09 -4.67 9.64
C TRP A 94 -0.11 -5.96 10.47
N LYS A 95 -0.42 -5.87 11.76
CA LYS A 95 -0.56 -7.05 12.62
C LYS A 95 -1.62 -8.05 12.14
N THR A 96 -2.61 -7.59 11.36
CA THR A 96 -3.70 -8.43 10.84
C THR A 96 -3.45 -8.89 9.41
N PHE A 97 -2.84 -8.05 8.58
CA PHE A 97 -2.69 -8.29 7.13
C PHE A 97 -1.25 -8.53 6.67
N GLY A 98 -0.26 -8.39 7.56
CA GLY A 98 1.13 -8.64 7.24
C GLY A 98 1.33 -10.10 6.83
N VAL A 99 2.01 -10.29 5.71
CA VAL A 99 2.22 -11.58 5.06
C VAL A 99 3.59 -11.61 4.38
N ASP A 100 4.22 -12.78 4.38
CA ASP A 100 5.51 -13.03 3.72
C ASP A 100 5.27 -13.15 2.21
N GLY A 101 5.61 -12.10 1.47
CA GLY A 101 5.33 -11.97 0.04
C GLY A 101 6.47 -12.42 -0.86
N ASN A 102 7.68 -12.62 -0.32
CA ASN A 102 8.85 -13.10 -1.07
C ASN A 102 9.25 -14.55 -0.69
N GLY A 103 8.64 -15.13 0.33
CA GLY A 103 8.88 -16.49 0.80
C GLY A 103 10.17 -16.67 1.60
N ASP A 104 10.71 -15.61 2.20
CA ASP A 104 11.97 -15.66 2.96
C ASP A 104 11.79 -16.02 4.45
N GLY A 105 10.54 -16.16 4.90
CA GLY A 105 10.17 -16.49 6.27
C GLY A 105 10.10 -15.29 7.22
N VAL A 106 10.27 -14.06 6.70
CA VAL A 106 10.13 -12.80 7.44
C VAL A 106 8.87 -12.10 6.96
N VAL A 107 8.19 -11.42 7.90
CA VAL A 107 7.06 -10.54 7.60
C VAL A 107 7.46 -9.14 8.02
N ASP A 108 7.90 -8.32 7.06
CA ASP A 108 8.42 -6.96 7.27
C ASP A 108 7.63 -5.94 6.43
N PRO A 109 6.96 -4.94 7.04
CA PRO A 109 6.26 -3.90 6.29
C PRO A 109 7.22 -3.06 5.44
N HIS A 110 8.52 -3.06 5.74
CA HIS A 110 9.54 -2.39 4.94
C HIS A 110 10.06 -3.26 3.78
N ASN A 111 9.61 -4.50 3.63
CA ASN A 111 9.85 -5.29 2.42
C ASN A 111 8.76 -5.02 1.38
N VAL A 112 9.16 -4.71 0.14
CA VAL A 112 8.21 -4.34 -0.91
C VAL A 112 7.30 -5.49 -1.33
N PHE A 113 7.74 -6.74 -1.24
CA PHE A 113 6.91 -7.89 -1.59
C PHE A 113 5.84 -8.13 -0.54
N ASP A 114 6.25 -8.16 0.74
CA ASP A 114 5.36 -8.32 1.89
C ASP A 114 4.31 -7.21 1.95
N ALA A 115 4.77 -5.95 1.88
CA ALA A 115 3.88 -4.79 1.94
C ALA A 115 2.87 -4.79 0.79
N THR A 116 3.31 -5.21 -0.39
CA THR A 116 2.45 -5.25 -1.57
C THR A 116 1.41 -6.36 -1.48
N LEU A 117 1.81 -7.56 -1.06
CA LEU A 117 0.88 -8.68 -0.89
C LEU A 117 -0.14 -8.39 0.21
N ALA A 118 0.30 -7.84 1.34
CA ALA A 118 -0.56 -7.36 2.41
C ALA A 118 -1.59 -6.34 1.93
N ALA A 119 -1.18 -5.37 1.08
CA ALA A 119 -2.09 -4.40 0.49
C ALA A 119 -3.13 -5.06 -0.42
N ALA A 120 -2.70 -6.07 -1.18
CA ALA A 120 -3.60 -6.83 -2.05
C ALA A 120 -4.67 -7.57 -1.24
N GLU A 121 -4.26 -8.28 -0.19
CA GLU A 121 -5.17 -8.98 0.73
C GLU A 121 -6.13 -8.01 1.43
N TYR A 122 -5.61 -6.88 1.92
CA TYR A 122 -6.42 -5.85 2.59
C TYR A 122 -7.53 -5.29 1.70
N LEU A 123 -7.21 -5.00 0.44
CA LEU A 123 -8.17 -4.52 -0.56
C LEU A 123 -9.20 -5.60 -0.90
N CYS A 124 -8.77 -6.84 -1.10
CA CYS A 124 -9.68 -7.97 -1.38
C CYS A 124 -10.59 -8.30 -0.19
N ALA A 125 -10.14 -8.08 1.05
CA ALA A 125 -10.95 -8.25 2.25
C ALA A 125 -12.07 -7.20 2.40
N SER A 126 -12.11 -6.16 1.56
CA SER A 126 -13.21 -5.18 1.54
C SER A 126 -14.55 -5.77 1.08
N GLY A 127 -14.56 -6.98 0.49
CA GLY A 127 -15.76 -7.70 0.08
C GLY A 127 -16.40 -7.21 -1.22
N GLY A 128 -15.82 -6.19 -1.87
CA GLY A 128 -16.23 -5.73 -3.19
C GLY A 128 -15.49 -6.41 -4.34
N ASN A 129 -15.94 -6.16 -5.58
CA ASN A 129 -15.22 -6.55 -6.79
C ASN A 129 -14.40 -5.36 -7.32
N LEU A 130 -13.08 -5.45 -7.25
CA LEU A 130 -12.13 -4.42 -7.67
C LEU A 130 -12.09 -4.23 -9.20
N ALA A 131 -12.65 -5.14 -9.98
CA ALA A 131 -12.82 -4.95 -11.42
C ALA A 131 -13.96 -3.97 -11.76
N THR A 132 -14.77 -3.57 -10.78
CA THR A 132 -15.82 -2.55 -10.95
C THR A 132 -15.37 -1.21 -10.39
N ASP A 133 -15.70 -0.10 -11.05
CA ASP A 133 -15.35 1.25 -10.57
C ASP A 133 -15.87 1.51 -9.15
N ALA A 134 -17.11 1.12 -8.87
CA ALA A 134 -17.72 1.28 -7.54
C ALA A 134 -17.01 0.44 -6.47
N GLY A 135 -16.72 -0.84 -6.75
CA GLY A 135 -16.02 -1.71 -5.81
C GLY A 135 -14.58 -1.26 -5.54
N LEU A 136 -13.87 -0.84 -6.58
CA LEU A 136 -12.50 -0.33 -6.46
C LEU A 136 -12.46 0.98 -5.65
N ARG A 137 -13.34 1.94 -5.96
CA ARG A 137 -13.43 3.20 -5.19
C ARG A 137 -13.76 2.96 -3.72
N ALA A 138 -14.70 2.05 -3.43
CA ALA A 138 -15.04 1.68 -2.05
C ALA A 138 -13.85 1.05 -1.31
N ALA A 139 -13.11 0.16 -1.96
CA ALA A 139 -11.91 -0.45 -1.38
C ALA A 139 -10.79 0.59 -1.12
N LEU A 140 -10.56 1.50 -2.06
CA LEU A 140 -9.58 2.58 -1.91
C LEU A 140 -9.99 3.57 -0.81
N TYR A 141 -11.28 3.88 -0.68
CA TYR A 141 -11.78 4.73 0.41
C TYR A 141 -11.62 4.06 1.78
N ARG A 142 -11.75 2.73 1.86
CA ARG A 142 -11.43 1.96 3.08
C ARG A 142 -9.93 1.92 3.37
N TYR A 143 -9.08 2.01 2.34
CA TYR A 143 -7.63 2.15 2.50
C TYR A 143 -7.28 3.51 3.09
N ASN A 144 -7.87 4.58 2.55
CA ASN A 144 -7.73 5.93 3.07
C ASN A 144 -9.04 6.72 2.83
N PRO A 145 -9.73 7.20 3.90
CA PRO A 145 -11.07 7.80 3.82
C PRO A 145 -11.04 9.24 3.27
N SER A 146 -10.46 9.41 2.08
CA SER A 146 -10.28 10.68 1.38
C SER A 146 -10.66 10.53 -0.08
N GLU A 147 -11.67 11.28 -0.52
CA GLU A 147 -12.08 11.32 -1.93
C GLU A 147 -10.94 11.80 -2.85
N THR A 148 -10.11 12.73 -2.36
CA THR A 148 -8.92 13.19 -3.09
C THR A 148 -7.93 12.05 -3.29
N TYR A 149 -7.67 11.26 -2.25
CA TYR A 149 -6.82 10.07 -2.34
C TYR A 149 -7.37 9.08 -3.37
N VAL A 150 -8.66 8.72 -3.27
CA VAL A 150 -9.31 7.78 -4.19
C VAL A 150 -9.19 8.27 -5.63
N ASN A 151 -9.48 9.53 -5.90
CA ASN A 151 -9.41 10.09 -7.25
C ASN A 151 -7.98 10.11 -7.81
N ASN A 152 -6.99 10.42 -6.97
CA ASN A 152 -5.58 10.42 -7.36
C ASN A 152 -5.07 9.00 -7.67
N VAL A 153 -5.35 8.02 -6.81
CA VAL A 153 -5.01 6.61 -7.06
C VAL A 153 -5.69 6.13 -8.34
N MET A 154 -6.98 6.38 -8.51
CA MET A 154 -7.71 6.01 -9.74
C MET A 154 -7.12 6.65 -10.99
N ALA A 155 -6.56 7.86 -10.92
CA ALA A 155 -5.87 8.50 -12.04
C ALA A 155 -4.57 7.77 -12.41
N TRP A 156 -3.77 7.36 -11.42
CA TRP A 156 -2.56 6.57 -11.65
C TRP A 156 -2.88 5.18 -12.21
N ILE A 157 -3.89 4.50 -11.66
CA ILE A 157 -4.40 3.22 -12.16
C ILE A 157 -4.70 3.30 -13.66
N ARG A 158 -5.43 4.34 -14.10
CA ARG A 158 -5.72 4.56 -15.53
C ARG A 158 -4.49 4.84 -16.38
N SER A 159 -3.48 5.51 -15.83
CA SER A 159 -2.22 5.78 -16.55
C SER A 159 -1.41 4.51 -16.77
N TYR A 160 -1.38 3.61 -15.78
CA TYR A 160 -0.74 2.31 -15.93
C TYR A 160 -1.48 1.40 -16.90
N ASP A 161 -2.83 1.40 -16.88
CA ASP A 161 -3.66 0.68 -17.87
C ASP A 161 -3.31 1.05 -19.31
N ASN A 162 -3.13 2.36 -19.55
CA ASN A 162 -2.83 2.88 -20.88
C ASN A 162 -1.34 2.76 -21.24
N GLY A 163 -0.53 2.08 -20.41
CA GLY A 163 0.92 1.93 -20.61
C GLY A 163 1.70 3.25 -20.57
N SER A 164 1.11 4.32 -20.05
CA SER A 164 1.68 5.68 -20.14
C SER A 164 2.52 6.04 -18.93
N GLY A 165 2.23 5.53 -17.72
CA GLY A 165 3.06 5.76 -16.51
C GLY A 165 3.28 7.24 -16.11
N TYR A 166 2.62 8.17 -16.80
CA TYR A 166 2.65 9.61 -16.56
C TYR A 166 1.21 10.06 -16.25
N VAL A 167 1.00 10.63 -15.07
CA VAL A 167 -0.15 11.49 -14.78
C VAL A 167 0.43 12.85 -14.41
N THR A 168 -0.13 13.91 -14.96
CA THR A 168 0.13 15.28 -14.51
C THR A 168 -0.27 15.37 -13.04
N GLU A 169 0.70 15.44 -12.14
CA GLU A 169 0.48 15.57 -10.69
C GLU A 169 -0.33 16.83 -10.41
N THR A 170 -1.54 16.66 -9.87
CA THR A 170 -2.18 17.74 -9.12
C THR A 170 -1.54 17.74 -7.72
N PRO A 171 -0.98 18.86 -7.23
CA PRO A 171 -0.34 18.90 -5.92
C PRO A 171 -1.31 18.44 -4.83
N GLY A 172 -0.92 17.42 -4.06
CA GLY A 172 -1.63 17.04 -2.84
C GLY A 172 -1.49 18.14 -1.76
N PRO A 173 -2.43 18.25 -0.82
CA PRO A 173 -2.33 19.21 0.26
C PRO A 173 -1.18 18.79 1.19
N GLY A 174 -0.24 19.71 1.40
CA GLY A 174 0.72 19.64 2.50
C GLY A 174 0.15 20.16 3.80
#